data_AF-A0A7V5KI70-F1
#
_entry.id   AF-A0A7V5KI70-F1
#
_cell.length_a   1.000
_cell.length_b   1.000
_cell.length_c   1.000
_cell.angle_alpha   90.00
_cell.angle_beta   90.00
_cell.angle_gamma   90.00
#
_symmetry.space_group_name_H-M   'P 1'
#
loop_
_entity.id
_entity.type
_entity.pdbx_description
1 polymer ?
#
loop_
_entity_poly.entity_id
_entity_poly.type
_entity_poly.pdbx_seq_one_letter_code
_entity_poly.pdbx_strand_id
1 'polypeptide(L)' 'MRIELFAKAEPLELTLDDLLADHTAQIEKLIEEMENLDVEEATDQVYEAYAFQLCPVCRLRIHNLLKTRAKSQKLE' A
#
# COMPACT_ATOMS: atom_id res chain seq x y z
N MET A 1 -13.63 1.14 -13.79
CA MET A 1 -12.98 1.92 -12.71
C MET A 1 -11.83 1.08 -12.23
N ARG A 2 -10.64 1.67 -12.14
CA ARG A 2 -9.45 1.01 -11.62
C ARG A 2 -9.04 1.72 -10.33
N ILE A 3 -8.81 0.96 -9.28
CA ILE A 3 -8.29 1.46 -8.01
C ILE A 3 -6.98 0.72 -7.78
N GLU A 4 -5.92 1.47 -7.56
CA GLU A 4 -4.59 0.95 -7.23
C GLU A 4 -4.21 1.53 -5.87
N LEU A 5 -3.83 0.66 -4.94
CA LEU A 5 -3.36 1.01 -3.61
C LEU A 5 -1.89 0.62 -3.54
N PHE A 6 -1.06 1.58 -3.15
CA PHE A 6 0.36 1.36 -2.96
C PHE A 6 0.70 1.63 -1.50
N ALA A 7 1.45 0.73 -0.88
CA ALA A 7 2.08 1.04 0.40
C ALA A 7 3.00 2.26 0.24
N LYS A 8 2.97 3.17 1.22
CA LYS A 8 3.88 4.31 1.23
C LYS A 8 5.28 3.82 1.56
N ALA A 9 6.13 3.67 0.54
CA ALA A 9 7.54 3.37 0.74
C ALA A 9 8.27 4.64 1.22
N GLU A 10 8.79 4.61 2.45
CA GLU A 10 9.74 5.62 2.92
C GLU A 10 11.16 5.24 2.45
N PRO A 11 12.01 6.21 2.11
CA PRO A 11 13.38 5.92 1.71
C PRO A 11 14.11 5.21 2.86
N LEU A 12 14.78 4.11 2.54
CA LEU A 12 15.60 3.38 3.51
C LEU A 12 16.86 4.19 3.82
N GLU A 13 16.99 4.64 5.06
CA GLU A 13 18.21 5.25 5.58
C GLU A 13 19.01 4.20 6.34
N LEU A 14 20.27 3.97 5.95
CA LEU A 14 21.19 3.08 6.66
C LEU A 14 22.24 3.93 7.37
N THR A 15 22.33 3.80 8.69
CA THR A 15 23.33 4.49 9.49
C THR A 15 24.58 3.62 9.67
N LEU A 16 25.69 4.24 10.13
CA LEU A 16 26.90 3.48 10.47
C LEU A 16 26.68 2.53 11.66
N ASP A 17 25.82 2.91 12.60
CA ASP A 17 25.52 2.08 13.77
C ASP A 17 24.76 0.81 13.36
N ASP A 18 23.87 0.90 12.35
CA ASP A 18 23.19 -0.26 11.75
C ASP A 18 24.15 -1.23 11.04
N LEU A 19 25.30 -0.74 10.55
CA LEU A 19 26.30 -1.60 9.90
C LEU A 19 27.23 -2.29 10.90
N LEU A 20 27.39 -1.71 12.09
CA LEU A 20 28.29 -2.20 13.14
C LEU A 20 27.58 -3.12 14.13
N ALA A 21 26.25 -3.07 14.21
CA ALA A 21 25.45 -3.93 15.06
C ALA A 21 25.29 -5.34 14.48
N ASP A 22 25.17 -6.33 15.36
CA ASP A 22 24.82 -7.70 14.97
C ASP A 22 23.29 -7.84 14.86
N HIS A 23 22.80 -7.91 13.62
CA HIS A 23 21.38 -8.06 13.31
C HIS A 23 20.94 -9.52 13.10
N THR A 24 21.82 -10.50 13.34
CA THR A 24 21.55 -11.92 13.04
C THR A 24 20.24 -12.41 13.67
N ALA A 25 20.04 -12.14 14.97
CA ALA A 25 18.82 -12.55 15.67
C ALA A 25 17.55 -11.84 15.17
N GLN A 26 17.66 -10.59 14.70
CA GLN A 26 16.53 -9.86 14.13
C GLN A 26 16.14 -10.42 12.77
N ILE A 27 17.14 -10.78 11.96
CA ILE A 27 16.95 -11.41 10.65
C ILE A 27 16.32 -12.80 10.81
N GLU A 28 16.83 -13.62 11.74
CA GLU A 28 16.26 -14.96 12.01
C GLU A 28 14.80 -14.88 12.46
N LYS A 29 14.47 -13.94 13.36
CA LYS A 29 13.09 -13.71 13.80
C LYS A 29 12.18 -13.29 12.65
N LEU A 30 12.65 -12.40 11.78
CA LEU A 30 11.90 -11.96 10.61
C LEU A 30 11.63 -13.13 9.65
N ILE A 31 12.61 -14.00 9.43
CA ILE A 31 12.44 -15.19 8.60
C ILE A 31 11.36 -16.12 9.19
N GLU A 32 11.40 -16.39 10.49
CA GLU A 32 10.40 -17.22 11.17
C GLU A 32 8.98 -16.63 11.08
N GLU A 33 8.85 -15.30 11.21
CA GLU A 33 7.57 -14.60 11.04
C GLU A 33 7.05 -14.71 9.59
N MET A 34 7.94 -14.62 8.60
CA MET A 34 7.60 -14.72 7.18
C MET A 34 7.28 -16.14 6.73
N GLU A 35 7.88 -17.17 7.33
CA GLU A 35 7.59 -18.58 7.00
C GLU A 35 6.13 -18.97 7.27
N ASN A 36 5.48 -18.27 8.19
CA ASN A 36 4.09 -18.52 8.57
C ASN A 36 3.09 -17.58 7.88
N LEU A 37 3.57 -16.64 7.07
CA LEU A 37 2.73 -15.66 6.40
C LEU A 37 2.19 -16.22 5.08
N ASP A 38 0.90 -16.05 4.83
CA ASP A 38 0.33 -16.40 3.53
C ASP A 38 0.79 -15.44 2.43
N VAL A 39 1.05 -15.98 1.25
CA VAL A 39 1.62 -15.23 0.12
C VAL A 39 0.64 -14.19 -0.42
N GLU A 40 -0.65 -14.48 -0.41
CA GLU A 40 -1.68 -13.52 -0.84
C GLU A 40 -1.75 -12.35 0.15
N GLU A 41 -1.81 -12.65 1.45
CA GLU A 41 -1.81 -11.64 2.52
C GLU A 41 -0.54 -10.77 2.52
N ALA A 42 0.63 -11.35 2.21
CA ALA A 42 1.88 -10.61 2.09
C ALA A 42 1.90 -9.65 0.89
N THR A 43 1.24 -10.05 -0.20
CA THR A 43 1.18 -9.25 -1.43
C THR A 43 0.23 -8.06 -1.27
N ASP A 44 -0.92 -8.28 -0.64
CA ASP A 44 -1.92 -7.24 -0.37
C ASP A 44 -1.34 -6.10 0.49
N GLN A 45 -0.42 -6.41 1.40
CA GLN A 45 0.27 -5.39 2.22
C GLN A 45 1.13 -4.41 1.41
N VAL A 46 1.55 -4.79 0.20
CA VAL A 46 2.43 -3.96 -0.64
C VAL A 46 1.65 -3.29 -1.76
N TYR A 47 0.77 -4.04 -2.44
CA TYR A 47 0.04 -3.55 -3.60
C TYR A 47 -1.28 -4.28 -3.81
N GLU A 48 -2.35 -3.51 -3.97
CA GLU A 48 -3.67 -4.03 -4.33
C GLU A 48 -4.23 -3.32 -5.56
N ALA A 49 -4.85 -4.09 -6.46
CA ALA A 49 -5.48 -3.56 -7.66
C ALA A 49 -6.88 -4.13 -7.87
N TYR A 50 -7.86 -3.24 -7.99
CA TYR A 50 -9.24 -3.61 -8.24
C TYR A 50 -9.75 -3.03 -9.57
N ALA A 51 -10.39 -3.86 -10.38
CA ALA A 51 -10.99 -3.48 -11.64
C ALA A 51 -12.51 -3.74 -11.62
N PHE A 52 -13.29 -2.66 -11.61
CA PHE A 52 -14.75 -2.72 -11.61
C PHE A 52 -15.34 -2.26 -12.94
N GLN A 53 -16.25 -3.05 -13.50
CA GLN A 53 -17.13 -2.61 -14.57
C GLN A 53 -18.36 -1.92 -13.95
N LEU A 54 -18.57 -0.65 -14.30
CA LEU A 54 -19.67 0.14 -13.73
C LEU A 54 -20.79 0.28 -14.74
N CYS A 55 -22.02 0.04 -14.30
CA CYS A 55 -23.20 0.40 -15.07
C CYS A 55 -23.35 1.93 -15.19
N PRO A 56 -24.19 2.44 -16.11
CA PRO A 56 -24.37 3.88 -16.32
C PRO A 56 -24.73 4.66 -15.05
N VAL A 57 -25.58 4.08 -14.18
CA VAL A 57 -26.02 4.70 -12.93
C VAL A 57 -24.88 4.82 -11.92
N CYS A 58 -24.14 3.72 -11.69
CA CYS A 58 -22.99 3.72 -10.79
C CYS A 58 -21.87 4.65 -11.27
N ARG A 59 -21.64 4.70 -12.59
CA ARG A 59 -20.67 5.61 -13.20
C ARG A 59 -20.99 7.08 -12.91
N LEU A 60 -22.25 7.49 -13.07
CA LEU A 60 -22.68 8.87 -12.80
C LEU A 60 -22.52 9.23 -11.32
N ARG A 61 -22.89 8.31 -10.41
CA ARG A 61 -22.72 8.52 -8.96
C ARG A 61 -21.26 8.74 -8.57
N ILE A 62 -20.36 7.88 -9.04
CA ILE A 62 -18.92 7.99 -8.77
C ILE A 62 -18.34 9.28 -9.38
N HIS A 63 -18.75 9.64 -10.60
CA HIS A 63 -18.33 10.89 -11.24
C HIS A 63 -18.65 12.11 -10.37
N ASN A 64 -19.88 12.18 -9.84
CA ASN A 64 -20.30 13.30 -8.99
C ASN A 64 -19.54 13.34 -7.66
N LEU A 65 -19.35 12.19 -7.02
CA LEU A 65 -18.59 12.08 -5.75
C LEU A 65 -17.14 12.57 -5.91
N LEU A 66 -16.43 12.10 -6.94
CA LEU A 66 -15.04 12.48 -7.19
C LEU A 66 -14.91 13.95 -7.57
N LYS A 67 -15.84 14.47 -8.39
CA LYS A 67 -15.87 15.88 -8.78
C LYS A 67 -16.03 16.83 -7.59
N THR A 68 -16.81 16.44 -6.59
CA THR A 68 -16.98 17.22 -5.36
C THR A 68 -15.70 17.23 -4.53
N ARG A 69 -15.08 16.06 -4.30
CA ARG A 69 -13.83 15.96 -3.49
C ARG A 69 -12.63 16.64 -4.16
N ALA A 70 -12.49 16.55 -5.47
CA ALA A 70 -11.42 17.21 -6.22
C ALA A 70 -11.49 18.75 -6.17
N LYS A 71 -12.69 19.32 -5.93
CA LYS A 71 -12.84 20.77 -5.70
C LYS A 71 -12.42 21.17 -4.29
N SER A 72 -12.68 20.31 -3.29
CA SER A 72 -12.32 20.55 -1.89
C SER A 72 -10.80 20.55 -1.66
N GLN A 73 -10.06 19.70 -2.36
CA GLN A 73 -8.61 19.54 -2.19
C GLN A 73 -7.76 20.65 -2.86
N LYS A 74 -8.39 21.57 -3.61
CA LYS A 74 -7.73 22.74 -4.24
C LYS A 74 -7.77 24.01 -3.38
N LEU A 75 -8.35 23.94 -2.18
CA LEU A 75 -8.51 25.09 -1.27
C LEU A 75 -7.54 25.09 -0.08
N GLU A 76 -6.60 24.15 0.00
CA GLU A 76 -5.51 24.12 0.98
C GLU A 76 -4.16 24.38 0.31
#